data_AF-A0AAE3GT76-F1
#
_entry.id   AF-A0AAE3GT76-F1
#
_cell.length_a   1.000
_cell.length_b   1.000
_cell.length_c   1.000
_cell.angle_alpha   90.00
_cell.angle_beta   90.00
_cell.angle_gamma   90.00
#
_symmetry.space_group_name_H-M   'P 1'
#
loop_
_entity.id
_entity.type
_entity.pdbx_description
1 polymer ?
#
loop_
_entity_poly.entity_id
_entity_poly.type
_entity_poly.pdbx_seq_one_letter_code
_entity_poly.pdbx_strand_id
1 'polypeptide(L)'
;MLISSLQYKAAKHTQTHYYRKSEEAHDHVFAPKDGGIMAYMTGVGEGIQAGDYLILQDDYQSEQYKVDKINYYPAPPDMWVALLKQVAS
;
A
#
# COMPACT_ATOMS: atom_id res chain seq x y z
N MET A 1 27.31 -25.61 -26.58
CA MET A 1 26.49 -24.39 -26.75
C MET A 1 25.57 -24.25 -25.56
N LEU A 2 25.59 -23.05 -24.96
CA LEU A 2 24.79 -22.60 -23.82
C LEU A 2 23.30 -22.57 -24.15
N ILE A 3 22.45 -22.81 -23.15
CA ILE A 3 21.41 -21.83 -22.80
C ILE A 3 21.31 -21.76 -21.27
N SER A 4 21.86 -20.68 -20.72
CA SER A 4 21.76 -20.31 -19.31
C SER A 4 20.29 -20.20 -18.91
N SER A 5 19.88 -20.88 -17.84
CA SER A 5 18.59 -20.67 -17.19
C SER A 5 18.55 -19.30 -16.54
N LEU A 6 18.30 -18.26 -17.35
CA LEU A 6 17.83 -16.98 -16.86
C LEU A 6 16.46 -17.23 -16.25
N GLN A 7 16.44 -17.44 -14.94
CA GLN A 7 15.26 -17.15 -14.13
C GLN A 7 14.88 -15.71 -14.44
N TYR A 8 13.94 -15.52 -15.37
CA TYR A 8 13.22 -14.27 -15.52
C TYR A 8 12.46 -14.08 -14.21
N LYS A 9 13.09 -13.45 -13.22
CA LYS A 9 12.37 -12.70 -12.20
C LYS A 9 11.59 -11.65 -12.99
N ALA A 10 10.35 -11.95 -13.33
CA ALA A 10 9.41 -10.93 -13.75
C ALA A 10 9.52 -9.83 -12.70
N ALA A 11 9.96 -8.64 -13.11
CA ALA A 11 9.97 -7.50 -12.22
C ALA A 11 8.54 -7.38 -11.68
N LYS A 12 8.36 -7.59 -10.36
CA LYS A 12 7.05 -7.41 -9.72
C LYS A 12 6.60 -6.01 -10.10
N HIS A 13 5.56 -5.90 -10.89
CA HIS A 13 5.05 -4.62 -11.36
C HIS A 13 4.39 -3.94 -10.16
N THR A 14 5.14 -3.08 -9.48
CA THR A 14 4.63 -2.32 -8.33
C THR A 14 3.78 -1.17 -8.84
N GLN A 15 2.56 -1.04 -8.33
CA GLN A 15 1.67 0.06 -8.64
C GLN A 15 1.72 1.13 -7.55
N THR A 16 1.35 2.36 -7.92
CA THR A 16 1.20 3.47 -6.99
C THR A 16 -0.27 3.87 -6.93
N HIS A 17 -0.82 3.90 -5.72
CA HIS A 17 -2.21 4.23 -5.42
C HIS A 17 -2.26 5.54 -4.63
N TYR A 18 -3.25 6.38 -4.91
CA TYR A 18 -3.37 7.72 -4.33
C TYR A 18 -4.59 7.81 -3.43
N TYR A 19 -4.40 8.29 -2.21
CA TYR A 19 -5.45 8.49 -1.22
C TYR A 19 -5.34 9.88 -0.62
N ARG A 20 -6.49 10.44 -0.24
CA ARG A 20 -6.54 11.74 0.45
C ARG A 20 -6.78 11.53 1.94
N LYS A 21 -5.86 11.97 2.78
CA LYS A 21 -5.99 11.95 4.25
C LYS A 21 -7.07 12.96 4.65
N SER A 22 -8.32 12.51 4.73
CA SER A 22 -9.47 13.34 5.10
C SER A 22 -10.26 12.65 6.20
N GLU A 23 -10.69 13.41 7.22
CA GLU A 23 -11.61 12.92 8.25
C GLU A 23 -13.03 12.69 7.70
N GLU A 24 -13.35 13.25 6.54
CA GLU A 24 -14.65 13.12 5.87
C GLU A 24 -14.68 11.96 4.86
N ALA A 25 -13.51 11.52 4.39
CA ALA A 25 -13.38 10.40 3.46
C ALA A 25 -13.47 9.09 4.25
N HIS A 26 -14.64 8.44 4.18
CA HIS A 26 -14.91 7.18 4.86
C HIS A 26 -14.42 5.94 4.09
N ASP A 27 -13.69 6.14 2.98
CA ASP A 27 -13.19 5.08 2.12
C ASP A 27 -11.88 4.44 2.64
N HIS A 28 -11.25 5.05 3.66
CA HIS A 28 -10.12 4.47 4.37
C HIS A 28 -9.92 5.02 5.78
N VAL A 29 -9.22 4.26 6.63
CA VAL A 29 -8.78 4.65 7.97
C VAL A 29 -7.28 4.42 8.07
N PHE A 30 -6.53 5.45 8.48
CA PHE A 30 -5.07 5.41 8.64
C PHE A 30 -4.68 5.56 10.11
N ALA A 31 -3.86 4.63 10.61
CA ALA A 31 -3.38 4.62 11.98
C ALA A 31 -1.85 4.45 12.03
N PRO A 32 -1.10 5.52 12.37
CA PRO A 32 0.36 5.44 12.47
C PRO A 32 0.79 4.53 13.63
N LYS A 33 1.94 3.89 13.47
CA LYS A 33 2.59 2.98 14.42
C LYS A 33 4.09 3.23 14.43
N ASP A 34 4.77 2.85 15.51
CA ASP A 34 6.25 2.89 15.60
C ASP A 34 6.83 4.28 15.30
N GLY A 35 6.16 5.34 15.80
CA GLY A 35 6.58 6.72 15.59
C GLY A 35 6.36 7.25 14.16
N GLY A 36 5.50 6.61 13.36
CA GLY A 36 5.19 7.01 11.98
C GLY A 36 5.95 6.21 10.92
N ILE A 37 6.91 5.37 11.33
CA ILE A 37 7.68 4.50 10.42
C ILE A 37 6.78 3.41 9.82
N MET A 38 5.80 2.94 10.60
CA MET A 38 4.82 1.95 10.17
C MET A 38 3.43 2.53 10.29
N ALA A 39 2.46 1.97 9.58
CA ALA A 39 1.06 2.32 9.76
C ALA A 39 0.14 1.16 9.42
N TYR A 40 -1.02 1.11 10.05
CA TYR A 40 -2.14 0.31 9.56
C TYR A 40 -3.05 1.18 8.71
N MET A 41 -3.51 0.63 7.59
CA MET A 41 -4.53 1.27 6.79
C MET A 41 -5.62 0.26 6.46
N THR A 42 -6.88 0.63 6.71
CA THR A 42 -8.04 -0.11 6.20
C THR A 42 -8.62 0.70 5.06
N GLY A 43 -9.03 0.07 3.97
CA GLY A 43 -9.67 0.77 2.86
C GLY A 43 -10.59 -0.12 2.06
N VAL A 44 -11.22 0.48 1.06
CA VAL A 44 -12.11 -0.17 0.09
C VAL A 44 -11.44 -0.15 -1.30
N GLY A 45 -11.77 -1.14 -2.15
CA GLY A 45 -11.25 -1.30 -3.51
C GLY A 45 -10.31 -2.49 -3.65
N GLU A 46 -10.08 -2.93 -4.89
CA GLU A 46 -9.31 -4.13 -5.20
C GLU A 46 -7.98 -3.81 -5.88
N GLY A 47 -7.06 -4.78 -5.90
CA GLY A 47 -5.85 -4.73 -6.73
C GLY A 47 -4.59 -4.20 -6.04
N ILE A 48 -4.65 -3.85 -4.76
CA ILE A 48 -3.46 -3.48 -3.99
C ILE A 48 -2.71 -4.74 -3.57
N GLN A 49 -1.38 -4.72 -3.73
CA GLN A 49 -0.53 -5.87 -3.42
C GLN A 49 0.66 -5.49 -2.54
N ALA A 50 1.19 -6.48 -1.83
CA ALA A 50 2.45 -6.32 -1.11
C ALA A 50 3.59 -5.96 -2.08
N GLY A 51 4.20 -4.80 -1.84
CA GLY A 51 5.21 -4.18 -2.69
C GLY A 51 4.76 -2.89 -3.37
N ASP A 52 3.45 -2.65 -3.48
CA ASP A 52 2.89 -1.40 -4.02
C ASP A 52 3.19 -0.20 -3.13
N TYR A 53 2.96 0.99 -3.68
CA TYR A 53 3.07 2.25 -2.95
C TYR A 53 1.71 2.90 -2.77
N LEU A 54 1.47 3.42 -1.57
CA LEU A 54 0.35 4.29 -1.26
C LEU A 54 0.89 5.70 -1.04
N ILE A 55 0.36 6.68 -1.75
CA ILE A 55 0.63 8.09 -1.53
C ILE A 55 -0.58 8.66 -0.78
N LEU A 56 -0.35 9.06 0.47
CA LEU A 56 -1.34 9.75 1.30
C LEU A 56 -1.11 11.25 1.19
N GLN A 57 -2.08 11.97 0.64
CA GLN A 57 -2.04 13.43 0.51
C GLN A 57 -2.99 14.09 1.49
N ASP A 58 -2.49 15.03 2.28
CA ASP A 58 -3.33 16.07 2.89
C ASP A 58 -3.17 17.39 2.12
N ASP A 59 -3.79 18.47 2.60
CA ASP A 59 -3.78 19.77 1.92
C ASP A 59 -2.37 20.41 1.82
N TYR A 60 -1.38 19.91 2.56
CA TYR A 60 -0.06 20.51 2.68
C TYR A 60 1.09 19.56 2.36
N GLN A 61 0.90 18.25 2.50
CA GLN A 61 1.95 17.25 2.43
C GLN A 61 1.48 15.97 1.74
N SER A 62 2.43 15.32 1.05
CA SER A 62 2.26 13.98 0.52
C SER A 62 3.26 13.04 1.20
N GLU A 63 2.76 12.00 1.85
CA GLU A 63 3.57 10.95 2.45
C GLU A 63 3.48 9.69 1.61
N GLN A 64 4.63 9.05 1.35
CA GLN A 64 4.68 7.80 0.61
C GLN A 64 4.94 6.62 1.54
N TYR A 65 4.13 5.60 1.38
CA TYR A 65 4.23 4.35 2.10
C TYR A 65 4.33 3.18 1.13
N LYS A 66 5.11 2.16 1.49
CA LYS A 66 5.13 0.88 0.79
C LYS A 66 4.25 -0.12 1.52
N VAL A 67 3.46 -0.89 0.79
CA VAL A 67 2.65 -1.99 1.34
C VAL A 67 3.57 -3.14 1.73
N ASP A 68 3.72 -3.38 3.04
CA ASP A 68 4.47 -4.51 3.57
C ASP A 68 3.61 -5.79 3.54
N LYS A 69 2.38 -5.70 4.06
CA LYS A 69 1.41 -6.80 4.08
C LYS A 69 0.03 -6.25 3.78
N ILE A 70 -0.83 -7.07 3.16
CA ILE A 70 -2.23 -6.75 2.93
C ILE A 70 -3.08 -8.01 3.05
N ASN A 71 -4.25 -7.87 3.67
CA ASN A 71 -5.26 -8.89 3.77
C ASN A 71 -6.60 -8.31 3.29
N TYR A 72 -7.26 -9.03 2.38
CA TYR A 72 -8.62 -8.71 1.96
C TYR A 72 -9.61 -9.42 2.88
N TYR A 73 -10.67 -8.71 3.27
CA TYR A 73 -11.78 -9.29 4.01
C TYR A 73 -12.61 -10.19 3.08
N PRO A 74 -13.18 -11.30 3.59
CA PRO A 74 -14.04 -12.16 2.78
C PRO A 74 -15.42 -11.54 2.52
N ALA A 75 -15.88 -10.62 3.38
CA ALA A 75 -17.13 -9.90 3.25
C ALA A 75 -17.09 -8.56 4.03
N PRO A 76 -17.30 -7.40 3.37
CA PRO A 76 -17.39 -7.24 1.92
C PRO A 76 -16.02 -7.49 1.24
N PRO A 77 -15.99 -8.06 0.02
CA PRO A 77 -14.77 -8.57 -0.61
C PRO A 77 -13.79 -7.49 -1.11
N ASP A 78 -14.25 -6.26 -1.20
CA ASP A 78 -13.49 -5.09 -1.62
C ASP A 78 -12.83 -4.36 -0.44
N MET A 79 -13.07 -4.78 0.79
CA MET A 79 -12.37 -4.22 1.94
C MET A 79 -11.05 -4.91 2.18
N TRP A 80 -10.06 -4.15 2.63
CA TRP A 80 -8.75 -4.68 2.99
C TRP A 80 -8.16 -3.96 4.20
N VAL A 81 -7.20 -4.62 4.85
CA VAL A 81 -6.31 -4.03 5.84
C VAL A 81 -4.86 -4.29 5.45
N ALA A 82 -4.05 -3.23 5.48
CA ALA A 82 -2.65 -3.26 5.12
C ALA A 82 -1.76 -2.79 6.26
N LEU A 83 -0.59 -3.41 6.36
CA LEU A 83 0.55 -2.89 7.09
C LEU A 83 1.44 -2.15 6.10
N LEU A 84 1.72 -0.90 6.41
CA LEU A 84 2.47 0.03 5.61
C LEU A 84 3.80 0.34 6.27
N LYS A 85 4.82 0.60 5.45
CA LYS A 85 6.12 1.11 5.88
C LYS A 85 6.41 2.43 5.17
N GLN A 86 6.69 3.48 5.93
CA GLN A 86 7.03 4.79 5.37
C GLN A 86 8.28 4.66 4.51
N VAL A 87 8.25 5.27 3.33
CA VAL A 87 9.43 5.45 2.49
C VAL A 87 10.11 6.72 2.99
N ALA A 88 11.28 6.60 3.60
CA ALA A 88 12.06 7.76 4.02
C ALA A 88 12.43 8.59 2.79
N SER A 89 12.12 9.88 2.83
CA SER A 89 12.52 10.89 1.84
C SER A 89 14.04 11.08 1.79
#